data_AF-A0A7J4RRV2-F1
#
_entry.id   AF-A0A7J4RRV2-F1
#
_cell.length_a   1.000
_cell.length_b   1.000
_cell.length_c   1.000
_cell.angle_alpha   90.00
_cell.angle_beta   90.00
_cell.angle_gamma   90.00
#
_symmetry.space_group_name_H-M   'P 1'
#
loop_
_entity.id
_entity.type
_entity.pdbx_description
1 polymer ?
#
loop_
_entity_poly.entity_id
_entity_poly.type
_entity_poly.pdbx_seq_one_letter_code
_entity_poly.pdbx_strand_id
1 'polypeptide(L)'
;MSSHSGYRGKSLSFLQKNNLQVGDIVSVATDVDYSGMIMPRYEYSDDEHVVLKLKSGYNIGLEVDKIKKIKIESTVELKKETIQQPQTNPKLSKLLLVSTGGTIASKVDYRTGGVTPALTAAELNATVPELAKIANIDSEVLFSEYSENLLPEHWKKIAEKINSCLNSEYKGIIVAHGTDTMQYTAAALSFALVNIPIPVALVGSQRSSDRPSSDAALNLISAAKFLVECDTTGIYVVMHNTTSDDEVACHWGTRVRKNHTSKRNAFQTIGGSPAFIIKNDKIIKNQQFNYVRKREYVPKINFDTRVALVKYYPGLDSNIINYIIEAGYKAIIFEGTGLGHIGKTMYDNVAKAKKKGLFMGMTSQCIDGMVRMTVYESGRDLLNFGIIPLADMIPETALVKAMWALGNSKNVQEMETLMKENIASEFSD
;
A
#
# COMPACT_ATOMS: atom_id res chain seq x y z
N MET A 1 -2.53 -5.93 -25.28
CA MET A 1 -3.25 -4.64 -25.14
C MET A 1 -4.33 -4.59 -26.21
N SER A 2 -5.46 -3.94 -25.94
CA SER A 2 -6.50 -3.70 -26.96
C SER A 2 -5.91 -2.97 -28.16
N SER A 3 -6.32 -3.32 -29.38
CA SER A 3 -5.81 -2.71 -30.63
C SER A 3 -6.07 -1.20 -30.73
N HIS A 4 -6.99 -0.66 -29.91
CA HIS A 4 -7.37 0.75 -29.90
C HIS A 4 -7.40 1.33 -28.46
N SER A 5 -6.48 0.90 -27.60
CA SER A 5 -6.44 1.30 -26.18
C SER A 5 -6.55 2.82 -26.00
N GLY A 6 -7.54 3.27 -25.22
CA GLY A 6 -7.74 4.69 -24.91
C GLY A 6 -8.59 5.50 -25.89
N TYR A 7 -8.95 4.94 -27.04
CA TYR A 7 -9.74 5.65 -28.06
C TYR A 7 -11.24 5.38 -27.91
N ARG A 8 -12.05 6.42 -28.12
CA ARG A 8 -13.52 6.35 -28.09
C ARG A 8 -14.12 7.27 -29.15
N GLY A 9 -15.44 7.17 -29.34
CA GLY A 9 -16.21 8.07 -30.19
C GLY A 9 -15.60 8.29 -31.58
N LYS A 10 -15.45 9.56 -31.97
CA LYS A 10 -15.01 9.96 -33.31
C LYS A 10 -13.60 9.47 -33.68
N SER A 11 -12.64 9.62 -32.77
CA SER A 11 -11.26 9.13 -32.96
C SER A 11 -11.19 7.62 -33.12
N LEU A 12 -11.97 6.86 -32.36
CA LEU A 12 -12.06 5.40 -32.52
C LEU A 12 -12.64 5.02 -33.88
N SER A 13 -13.76 5.64 -34.27
CA SER A 13 -14.37 5.40 -35.59
C SER A 13 -13.41 5.76 -36.73
N PHE A 14 -12.63 6.83 -36.58
CA PHE A 14 -11.59 7.21 -37.55
C PHE A 14 -10.49 6.15 -37.67
N LEU A 15 -9.96 5.64 -36.55
CA LEU A 15 -8.94 4.59 -36.57
C LEU A 15 -9.48 3.30 -37.22
N GLN A 16 -10.67 2.87 -36.82
CA GLN A 16 -11.32 1.67 -37.36
C GLN A 16 -11.58 1.79 -38.86
N LYS A 17 -12.10 2.95 -39.32
CA LYS A 17 -12.36 3.20 -40.74
C LYS A 17 -11.10 3.11 -41.60
N ASN A 18 -9.94 3.47 -41.04
CA ASN A 18 -8.65 3.44 -41.74
C ASN A 18 -7.83 2.17 -41.43
N ASN A 19 -8.40 1.18 -40.72
CA ASN A 19 -7.73 -0.05 -40.28
C ASN A 19 -6.41 0.20 -39.51
N LEU A 20 -6.40 1.23 -38.66
CA LEU A 20 -5.24 1.64 -37.87
C LEU A 20 -5.31 1.09 -36.45
N GLN A 21 -4.16 0.71 -35.90
CA GLN A 21 -4.04 0.21 -34.53
C GLN A 21 -2.95 0.95 -33.75
N VAL A 22 -3.06 0.91 -32.42
CA VAL A 22 -1.98 1.37 -31.53
C VAL A 22 -0.71 0.57 -31.83
N GLY A 23 0.39 1.27 -32.08
CA GLY A 23 1.68 0.68 -32.47
C GLY A 23 1.99 0.73 -33.98
N ASP A 24 1.00 1.02 -34.83
CA ASP A 24 1.25 1.22 -36.26
C ASP A 24 2.08 2.49 -36.49
N ILE A 25 3.05 2.40 -37.40
CA ILE A 25 3.80 3.56 -37.89
C ILE A 25 3.06 4.09 -39.11
N VAL A 26 2.69 5.36 -39.05
CA VAL A 26 1.87 6.03 -40.07
C VAL A 26 2.50 7.31 -40.58
N SER A 27 2.23 7.65 -41.84
CA SER A 27 2.34 9.02 -42.37
C SER A 27 0.97 9.67 -42.43
N VAL A 28 0.87 10.90 -41.94
CA VAL A 28 -0.37 11.67 -41.80
C VAL A 28 -0.19 13.03 -42.46
N ALA A 29 -1.03 13.33 -43.45
CA ALA A 29 -1.06 14.62 -44.12
C ALA A 29 -2.14 15.51 -43.51
N THR A 30 -1.74 16.68 -43.02
CA THR A 30 -2.64 17.74 -42.52
C THR A 30 -2.38 19.05 -43.27
N ASP A 31 -2.21 20.18 -42.58
CA ASP A 31 -1.55 21.37 -43.12
C ASP A 31 -0.02 21.23 -43.09
N VAL A 32 0.47 20.34 -42.22
CA VAL A 32 1.86 19.88 -42.17
C VAL A 32 1.85 18.34 -42.18
N ASP A 33 2.81 17.74 -42.87
CA ASP A 33 2.95 16.29 -42.92
C ASP A 33 3.70 15.77 -41.69
N TYR A 34 3.14 14.76 -41.05
CA TYR A 34 3.70 14.09 -39.88
C TYR A 34 3.97 12.61 -40.18
N SER A 35 4.99 12.03 -39.54
CA SER A 35 5.25 10.59 -39.54
C SER A 35 5.59 10.15 -38.13
N GLY A 36 4.92 9.09 -37.66
CA GLY A 36 5.05 8.63 -36.29
C GLY A 36 4.24 7.37 -35.98
N MET A 37 4.44 6.84 -34.78
CA MET A 37 3.71 5.69 -34.26
C MET A 37 2.40 6.12 -33.60
N ILE A 38 1.30 5.43 -33.86
CA ILE A 38 0.04 5.65 -33.15
C ILE A 38 0.19 5.21 -31.70
N MET A 39 -0.04 6.13 -30.78
CA MET A 39 0.08 5.90 -29.35
C MET A 39 -1.29 5.65 -28.73
N PRO A 40 -1.36 4.88 -27.63
CA PRO A 40 -2.59 4.80 -26.84
C PRO A 40 -2.94 6.18 -26.28
N ARG A 41 -4.24 6.41 -25.99
CA ARG A 41 -4.71 7.63 -25.34
C ARG A 41 -5.14 7.36 -23.90
N TYR A 42 -5.23 8.43 -23.12
CA TYR A 42 -5.91 8.37 -21.84
C TYR A 42 -7.42 8.34 -22.07
N GLU A 43 -8.10 7.34 -21.51
CA GLU A 43 -9.50 6.97 -21.83
C GLU A 43 -10.52 8.11 -21.62
N TYR A 44 -10.22 9.08 -20.75
CA TYR A 44 -11.07 10.24 -20.47
C TYR A 44 -10.72 11.49 -21.26
N SER A 45 -9.74 11.42 -22.16
CA SER A 45 -9.45 12.53 -23.09
C SER A 45 -10.63 12.75 -24.05
N ASP A 46 -10.65 13.91 -24.73
CA ASP A 46 -11.60 14.15 -25.82
C ASP A 46 -11.53 13.04 -26.88
N ASP A 47 -12.56 12.87 -27.68
CA ASP A 47 -12.59 11.90 -28.78
C ASP A 47 -12.22 12.51 -30.13
N GLU A 48 -11.65 13.71 -30.14
CA GLU A 48 -11.39 14.51 -31.35
C GLU A 48 -9.98 14.33 -31.91
N HIS A 49 -9.06 13.68 -31.17
CA HIS A 49 -7.65 13.59 -31.56
C HIS A 49 -7.10 12.17 -31.72
N VAL A 50 -6.06 12.03 -32.54
CA VAL A 50 -5.17 10.87 -32.61
C VAL A 50 -3.79 11.28 -32.10
N VAL A 51 -3.18 10.47 -31.24
CA VAL A 51 -1.84 10.75 -30.70
C VAL A 51 -0.78 10.01 -31.50
N LEU A 52 0.20 10.74 -32.01
CA LEU A 52 1.37 10.19 -32.70
C LEU A 52 2.65 10.45 -31.91
N LYS A 53 3.52 9.45 -31.85
CA LYS A 53 4.90 9.60 -31.40
C LYS A 53 5.81 9.76 -32.61
N LEU A 54 6.39 10.95 -32.75
CA LEU A 54 7.28 11.30 -33.84
C LEU A 54 8.62 10.57 -33.73
N LYS A 55 9.39 10.53 -34.82
CA LYS A 55 10.78 10.00 -34.82
C LYS A 55 11.70 10.71 -33.84
N SER A 56 11.40 11.97 -33.49
CA SER A 56 12.11 12.72 -32.45
C SER A 56 11.84 12.22 -31.03
N GLY A 57 10.85 11.35 -30.84
CA GLY A 57 10.41 10.84 -29.54
C GLY A 57 9.28 11.63 -28.88
N TYR A 58 8.92 12.80 -29.42
CA TYR A 58 7.83 13.63 -28.90
C TYR A 58 6.45 13.08 -29.31
N ASN A 59 5.49 13.17 -28.39
CA ASN A 59 4.09 12.88 -28.66
C ASN A 59 3.37 14.16 -29.12
N ILE A 60 2.54 14.07 -30.16
CA ILE A 60 1.66 15.13 -30.64
C ILE A 60 0.22 14.63 -30.74
N GLY A 61 -0.76 15.52 -30.52
CA GLY A 61 -2.17 15.25 -30.79
C GLY A 61 -2.59 15.88 -32.12
N LEU A 62 -3.19 15.09 -33.00
CA LEU A 62 -3.73 15.54 -34.29
C LEU A 62 -5.25 15.47 -34.27
N GLU A 63 -5.91 16.59 -34.50
CA GLU A 63 -7.36 16.67 -34.62
C GLU A 63 -7.82 15.88 -35.85
N VAL A 64 -8.76 14.95 -35.65
CA VAL A 64 -9.22 13.98 -36.65
C VAL A 64 -9.74 14.68 -37.91
N ASP A 65 -10.49 15.78 -37.74
CA ASP A 65 -11.08 16.52 -38.87
C ASP A 65 -10.06 17.23 -39.75
N LYS A 66 -8.86 17.49 -39.22
CA LYS A 66 -7.78 18.13 -39.97
C LYS A 66 -6.91 17.13 -40.72
N ILE A 67 -7.13 15.83 -40.52
CA ILE A 67 -6.40 14.77 -41.22
C ILE A 67 -6.97 14.59 -42.62
N LYS A 68 -6.21 15.06 -43.62
CA LYS A 68 -6.57 14.92 -45.04
C LYS A 68 -6.30 13.51 -45.55
N LYS A 69 -5.24 12.86 -45.05
CA LYS A 69 -4.84 11.52 -45.46
C LYS A 69 -3.98 10.84 -44.40
N ILE A 70 -4.16 9.54 -44.21
CA ILE A 70 -3.33 8.71 -43.33
C ILE A 70 -2.96 7.40 -44.03
N LYS A 71 -1.71 6.95 -43.89
CA LYS A 71 -1.19 5.72 -44.50
C LYS A 71 -0.32 4.96 -43.51
N ILE A 72 -0.49 3.64 -43.44
CA ILE A 72 0.39 2.76 -42.68
C ILE A 72 1.69 2.59 -43.46
N GLU A 73 2.82 2.87 -42.81
CA GLU A 73 4.17 2.61 -43.33
C GLU A 73 4.68 1.24 -42.89
N SER A 74 4.43 0.85 -41.64
CA SER A 74 4.77 -0.47 -41.12
C SER A 74 4.04 -0.76 -39.80
N THR A 75 3.78 -2.04 -39.53
CA THR A 75 3.27 -2.51 -38.25
C THR A 75 4.42 -3.11 -37.43
N VAL A 76 4.63 -2.64 -36.20
CA VAL A 76 5.71 -3.16 -35.35
C VAL A 76 5.24 -4.44 -34.65
N GLU A 77 5.82 -5.58 -35.02
CA GLU A 77 5.76 -6.77 -34.16
C GLU A 77 6.65 -6.55 -32.92
N LEU A 78 6.03 -6.62 -31.73
CA LEU A 78 6.74 -6.59 -30.46
C LEU A 78 7.58 -7.87 -30.31
N LYS A 79 8.89 -7.79 -30.59
CA LYS A 79 9.84 -8.85 -30.24
C LYS A 79 9.89 -8.97 -28.71
N LYS A 80 9.51 -10.13 -28.17
CA LYS A 80 9.73 -10.47 -26.76
C LYS A 80 11.24 -10.61 -26.53
N GLU A 81 11.81 -9.75 -25.70
CA GLU A 81 13.19 -9.90 -25.23
C GLU A 81 13.30 -11.15 -24.35
N THR A 82 14.22 -12.05 -24.68
CA THR A 82 14.50 -13.24 -23.85
C THR A 82 15.42 -12.82 -22.70
N ILE A 83 14.87 -12.71 -21.49
CA ILE A 83 15.65 -12.37 -20.28
C ILE A 83 16.23 -13.67 -19.72
N GLN A 84 17.55 -13.71 -19.53
CA GLN A 84 18.23 -14.86 -18.93
C GLN A 84 17.88 -14.96 -17.45
N GLN A 85 17.55 -16.17 -16.98
CA GLN A 85 17.33 -16.39 -15.55
C GLN A 85 18.64 -16.25 -14.77
N PRO A 86 18.61 -15.56 -13.62
CA PRO A 86 19.78 -15.46 -12.75
C PRO A 86 20.23 -16.83 -12.26
N GLN A 87 21.54 -17.06 -12.21
CA GLN A 87 22.10 -18.27 -11.61
C GLN A 87 21.87 -18.24 -10.10
N THR A 88 21.22 -19.26 -9.56
CA THR A 88 21.01 -19.43 -8.13
C THR A 88 22.32 -19.75 -7.42
N ASN A 89 22.64 -19.06 -6.33
CA ASN A 89 23.81 -19.34 -5.50
C ASN A 89 23.38 -20.13 -4.24
N PRO A 90 23.73 -21.41 -4.11
CA PRO A 90 23.27 -22.26 -3.00
C PRO A 90 23.78 -21.81 -1.62
N LYS A 91 24.75 -20.88 -1.55
CA LYS A 91 25.24 -20.30 -0.28
C LYS A 91 24.36 -19.16 0.24
N LEU A 92 23.48 -18.59 -0.58
CA LEU A 92 22.62 -17.47 -0.20
C LEU A 92 21.27 -17.95 0.33
N SER A 93 20.72 -17.18 1.27
CA SER A 93 19.37 -17.41 1.79
C SER A 93 18.32 -17.23 0.68
N LYS A 94 17.19 -17.92 0.82
CA LYS A 94 16.06 -17.78 -0.10
C LYS A 94 15.02 -16.81 0.43
N LEU A 95 14.53 -15.91 -0.41
CA LEU A 95 13.42 -15.00 -0.11
C LEU A 95 12.31 -15.17 -1.14
N LEU A 96 11.07 -14.89 -0.75
CA LEU A 96 9.94 -14.78 -1.66
C LEU A 96 9.55 -13.31 -1.80
N LEU A 97 9.46 -12.81 -3.03
CA LEU A 97 8.82 -11.54 -3.36
C LEU A 97 7.39 -11.79 -3.84
N VAL A 98 6.42 -11.33 -3.07
CA VAL A 98 5.00 -11.37 -3.40
C VAL A 98 4.57 -9.99 -3.89
N SER A 99 4.17 -9.90 -5.15
CA SER A 99 3.60 -8.68 -5.72
C SER A 99 2.09 -8.63 -5.48
N THR A 100 1.64 -7.53 -4.89
CA THR A 100 0.22 -7.22 -4.65
C THR A 100 -0.26 -6.07 -5.57
N GLY A 101 0.60 -5.64 -6.49
CA GLY A 101 0.53 -4.35 -7.16
C GLY A 101 1.67 -3.44 -6.72
N GLY A 102 1.54 -2.15 -7.00
CA GLY A 102 2.60 -1.17 -6.76
C GLY A 102 3.72 -1.25 -7.81
N THR A 103 4.28 -0.09 -8.15
CA THR A 103 5.22 0.03 -9.26
C THR A 103 6.65 -0.35 -8.91
N ILE A 104 6.96 -0.86 -7.71
CA ILE A 104 8.36 -1.03 -7.26
C ILE A 104 9.16 -1.97 -8.17
N ALA A 105 8.48 -2.93 -8.79
CA ALA A 105 9.02 -3.80 -9.81
C ALA A 105 8.21 -3.53 -11.08
N SER A 106 8.53 -2.47 -11.84
CA SER A 106 7.91 -2.17 -13.14
C SER A 106 8.96 -1.70 -14.16
N LYS A 107 8.76 -2.08 -15.42
CA LYS A 107 9.56 -1.69 -16.58
C LYS A 107 8.79 -0.66 -17.40
N VAL A 108 9.50 0.34 -17.92
CA VAL A 108 8.98 1.21 -18.99
C VAL A 108 9.41 0.70 -20.35
N ASP A 109 8.43 0.54 -21.23
CA ASP A 109 8.65 0.42 -22.65
C ASP A 109 8.84 1.83 -23.24
N TYR A 110 10.08 2.23 -23.50
CA TYR A 110 10.37 3.54 -24.07
C TYR A 110 9.83 3.75 -25.49
N ARG A 111 9.44 2.70 -26.21
CA ARG A 111 8.79 2.81 -27.53
C ARG A 111 7.34 3.23 -27.35
N THR A 112 6.60 2.52 -26.50
CA THR A 112 5.16 2.78 -26.27
C THR A 112 4.87 3.78 -25.13
N GLY A 113 5.86 4.11 -24.31
CA GLY A 113 5.68 4.87 -23.07
C GLY A 113 4.89 4.13 -21.98
N GLY A 114 4.55 2.85 -22.20
CA GLY A 114 3.78 2.04 -21.25
C GLY A 114 4.63 1.55 -20.07
N VAL A 115 4.00 1.40 -18.91
CA VAL A 115 4.59 0.82 -17.70
C VAL A 115 3.98 -0.57 -17.50
N THR A 116 4.81 -1.61 -17.39
CA THR A 116 4.37 -2.98 -17.08
C THR A 116 5.06 -3.47 -15.82
N PRO A 117 4.37 -4.18 -14.91
CA PRO A 117 5.03 -4.83 -13.78
C PRO A 117 6.14 -5.78 -14.25
N ALA A 118 7.23 -5.87 -13.48
CA ALA A 118 8.20 -6.94 -13.58
C ALA A 118 7.62 -8.16 -12.86
N LEU A 119 7.36 -9.21 -13.62
CA LEU A 119 6.58 -10.39 -13.26
C LEU A 119 7.47 -11.58 -12.89
N THR A 120 8.79 -11.51 -13.17
CA THR A 120 9.72 -12.61 -12.97
C THR A 120 10.98 -12.23 -12.19
N ALA A 121 11.59 -13.21 -11.51
CA ALA A 121 12.86 -13.06 -10.81
C ALA A 121 13.98 -12.58 -11.75
N ALA A 122 13.90 -12.97 -13.03
CA ALA A 122 14.82 -12.53 -14.07
C ALA A 122 14.68 -11.03 -14.39
N GLU A 123 13.45 -10.52 -14.50
CA GLU A 123 13.18 -9.09 -14.68
C GLU A 123 13.57 -8.27 -13.44
N LEU A 124 13.31 -8.81 -12.24
CA LEU A 124 13.72 -8.17 -10.99
C LEU A 124 15.25 -8.04 -10.92
N ASN A 125 15.98 -9.13 -11.20
CA ASN A 125 17.45 -9.13 -11.20
C ASN A 125 18.04 -8.25 -12.31
N ALA A 126 17.40 -8.17 -13.48
CA ALA A 126 17.82 -7.26 -14.53
C ALA A 126 17.66 -5.79 -14.14
N THR A 127 16.68 -5.48 -13.28
CA THR A 127 16.40 -4.12 -12.80
C THR A 127 17.26 -3.75 -11.59
N VAL A 128 17.48 -4.70 -10.66
CA VAL A 128 18.22 -4.50 -9.41
C VAL A 128 19.20 -5.67 -9.19
N PRO A 129 20.33 -5.71 -9.93
CA PRO A 129 21.27 -6.82 -9.92
C PRO A 129 22.00 -7.02 -8.57
N GLU A 130 22.01 -6.02 -7.71
CA GLU A 130 22.56 -6.08 -6.35
C GLU A 130 21.86 -7.14 -5.49
N LEU A 131 20.59 -7.45 -5.78
CA LEU A 131 19.82 -8.46 -5.05
C LEU A 131 20.43 -9.86 -5.16
N ALA A 132 21.01 -10.22 -6.31
CA ALA A 132 21.65 -11.52 -6.51
C ALA A 132 22.90 -11.72 -5.63
N LYS A 133 23.45 -10.65 -5.03
CA LYS A 133 24.54 -10.75 -4.05
C LYS A 133 24.04 -10.98 -2.62
N ILE A 134 22.75 -10.76 -2.37
CA ILE A 134 22.13 -10.78 -1.03
C ILE A 134 21.34 -12.07 -0.82
N ALA A 135 20.48 -12.45 -1.77
CA ALA A 135 19.57 -13.59 -1.65
C ALA A 135 19.22 -14.21 -3.00
N ASN A 136 18.81 -15.48 -2.98
CA ASN A 136 18.04 -16.07 -4.07
C ASN A 136 16.57 -15.64 -3.92
N ILE A 137 16.03 -14.90 -4.88
CA ILE A 137 14.68 -14.34 -4.78
C ILE A 137 13.76 -15.03 -5.78
N ASP A 138 12.78 -15.76 -5.27
CA ASP A 138 11.63 -16.21 -6.05
C ASP A 138 10.61 -15.06 -6.11
N SER A 139 9.89 -14.92 -7.22
CA SER A 139 8.88 -13.87 -7.41
C SER A 139 7.54 -14.45 -7.80
N GLU A 140 6.47 -13.96 -7.18
CA GLU A 140 5.10 -14.36 -7.51
C GLU A 140 4.17 -13.15 -7.50
N VAL A 141 3.25 -13.09 -8.46
CA VAL A 141 2.17 -12.09 -8.47
C VAL A 141 0.94 -12.71 -7.81
N LEU A 142 0.58 -12.19 -6.64
CA LEU A 142 -0.64 -12.62 -5.94
C LEU A 142 -1.88 -11.96 -6.55
N PHE A 143 -1.79 -10.67 -6.82
CA PHE A 143 -2.73 -9.86 -7.60
C PHE A 143 -2.04 -8.55 -7.99
N SER A 144 -2.68 -7.75 -8.85
CA SER A 144 -2.16 -6.45 -9.29
C SER A 144 -3.26 -5.41 -9.14
N GLU A 145 -3.22 -4.64 -8.06
CA GLU A 145 -4.20 -3.59 -7.76
C GLU A 145 -3.50 -2.36 -7.17
N TYR A 146 -4.09 -1.18 -7.36
CA TYR A 146 -3.62 0.05 -6.75
C TYR A 146 -3.95 0.07 -5.25
N SER A 147 -3.04 0.63 -4.44
CA SER A 147 -3.18 0.58 -2.97
C SER A 147 -4.48 1.17 -2.46
N GLU A 148 -4.94 2.26 -3.07
CA GLU A 148 -6.18 2.97 -2.76
C GLU A 148 -7.45 2.12 -2.99
N ASN A 149 -7.36 1.07 -3.80
CA ASN A 149 -8.45 0.14 -4.08
C ASN A 149 -8.38 -1.13 -3.21
N LEU A 150 -7.35 -1.29 -2.37
CA LEU A 150 -7.22 -2.46 -1.53
C LEU A 150 -8.25 -2.45 -0.40
N LEU A 151 -8.79 -3.64 -0.17
CA LEU A 151 -9.88 -3.93 0.77
C LEU A 151 -9.46 -5.05 1.74
N PRO A 152 -10.16 -5.24 2.87
CA PRO A 152 -9.83 -6.28 3.86
C PRO A 152 -9.75 -7.70 3.29
N GLU A 153 -10.48 -8.05 2.23
CA GLU A 153 -10.28 -9.34 1.55
C GLU A 153 -8.89 -9.52 0.94
N HIS A 154 -8.24 -8.43 0.53
CA HIS A 154 -6.87 -8.45 0.01
C HIS A 154 -5.87 -8.70 1.14
N TRP A 155 -6.08 -8.10 2.33
CA TRP A 155 -5.26 -8.39 3.50
C TRP A 155 -5.33 -9.86 3.88
N LYS A 156 -6.53 -10.45 3.84
CA LYS A 156 -6.72 -11.89 4.07
C LYS A 156 -5.96 -12.73 3.05
N LYS A 157 -6.06 -12.43 1.74
CA LYS A 157 -5.29 -13.14 0.69
C LYS A 157 -3.78 -13.06 0.91
N ILE A 158 -3.27 -11.88 1.28
CA ILE A 158 -1.84 -11.71 1.57
C ILE A 158 -1.46 -12.55 2.79
N ALA A 159 -2.28 -12.53 3.85
CA ALA A 159 -2.03 -13.31 5.06
C ALA A 159 -2.05 -14.83 4.80
N GLU A 160 -3.00 -15.32 4.00
CA GLU A 160 -3.07 -16.72 3.56
C GLU A 160 -1.83 -17.12 2.76
N LYS A 161 -1.39 -16.25 1.84
CA LYS A 161 -0.18 -16.50 1.06
C LYS A 161 1.05 -16.60 1.95
N ILE A 162 1.26 -15.64 2.85
CA ILE A 162 2.38 -15.65 3.80
C ILE A 162 2.33 -16.92 4.66
N ASN A 163 1.15 -17.26 5.19
CA ASN A 163 0.98 -18.45 6.03
C ASN A 163 1.28 -19.76 5.28
N SER A 164 0.95 -19.84 3.98
CA SER A 164 1.26 -21.01 3.15
C SER A 164 2.77 -21.25 2.98
N CYS A 165 3.59 -20.21 3.15
CA CYS A 165 5.03 -20.26 2.98
C CYS A 165 5.80 -20.70 4.24
N LEU A 166 5.14 -20.90 5.39
CA LEU A 166 5.82 -21.21 6.66
C LEU A 166 6.54 -22.56 6.67
N ASN A 167 6.11 -23.51 5.83
CA ASN A 167 6.77 -24.80 5.66
C ASN A 167 7.79 -24.81 4.51
N SER A 168 8.07 -23.66 3.91
CA SER A 168 9.04 -23.51 2.82
C SER A 168 10.43 -23.17 3.37
N GLU A 169 11.42 -23.17 2.47
CA GLU A 169 12.82 -22.82 2.77
C GLU A 169 13.09 -21.29 2.84
N TYR A 170 12.04 -20.46 2.78
CA TYR A 170 12.20 -19.01 2.75
C TYR A 170 12.61 -18.48 4.12
N LYS A 171 13.70 -17.72 4.15
CA LYS A 171 14.17 -17.00 5.34
C LYS A 171 13.27 -15.81 5.70
N GLY A 172 12.58 -15.23 4.73
CA GLY A 172 11.67 -14.12 4.90
C GLY A 172 10.90 -13.81 3.62
N ILE A 173 9.89 -12.94 3.73
CA ILE A 173 9.00 -12.59 2.62
C ILE A 173 9.01 -11.08 2.41
N ILE A 174 9.18 -10.66 1.16
CA ILE A 174 9.01 -9.29 0.71
C ILE A 174 7.62 -9.16 0.08
N VAL A 175 6.82 -8.19 0.53
CA VAL A 175 5.52 -7.86 -0.07
C VAL A 175 5.65 -6.53 -0.79
N ALA A 176 5.70 -6.58 -2.12
CA ALA A 176 5.67 -5.38 -2.96
C ALA A 176 4.24 -4.81 -2.96
N HIS A 177 4.10 -3.58 -2.48
CA HIS A 177 2.81 -2.96 -2.18
C HIS A 177 2.78 -1.47 -2.59
N GLY A 178 1.60 -0.97 -2.98
CA GLY A 178 1.39 0.45 -3.24
C GLY A 178 1.47 1.29 -1.96
N THR A 179 1.88 2.56 -2.05
CA THR A 179 2.25 3.31 -0.85
C THR A 179 1.08 3.91 -0.07
N ASP A 180 -0.09 4.11 -0.67
CA ASP A 180 -1.16 4.90 -0.04
C ASP A 180 -1.79 4.20 1.16
N THR A 181 -1.96 2.88 1.08
CA THR A 181 -2.60 2.07 2.13
C THR A 181 -1.66 1.06 2.78
N MET A 182 -0.35 1.12 2.49
CA MET A 182 0.64 0.17 2.99
C MET A 182 0.64 0.07 4.53
N GLN A 183 0.44 1.20 5.23
CA GLN A 183 0.34 1.22 6.69
C GLN A 183 -0.85 0.39 7.22
N TYR A 184 -1.99 0.40 6.50
CA TYR A 184 -3.18 -0.36 6.88
C TYR A 184 -2.94 -1.85 6.68
N THR A 185 -2.38 -2.23 5.54
CA THR A 185 -2.02 -3.62 5.25
C THR A 185 -0.97 -4.14 6.25
N ALA A 186 0.03 -3.33 6.59
CA ALA A 186 1.05 -3.71 7.58
C ALA A 186 0.41 -3.98 8.95
N ALA A 187 -0.47 -3.10 9.43
CA ALA A 187 -1.23 -3.31 10.66
C ALA A 187 -2.11 -4.56 10.59
N ALA A 188 -2.80 -4.79 9.45
CA ALA A 188 -3.70 -5.94 9.28
C ALA A 188 -2.93 -7.26 9.37
N LEU A 189 -1.78 -7.34 8.71
CA LEU A 189 -0.90 -8.51 8.76
C LEU A 189 -0.29 -8.70 10.14
N SER A 190 0.08 -7.62 10.83
CA SER A 190 0.60 -7.68 12.20
C SER A 190 -0.40 -8.33 13.18
N PHE A 191 -1.70 -8.03 13.05
CA PHE A 191 -2.74 -8.67 13.87
C PHE A 191 -3.14 -10.05 13.36
N ALA A 192 -3.17 -10.27 12.05
CA ALA A 192 -3.56 -11.55 11.47
C ALA A 192 -2.53 -12.65 11.70
N LEU A 193 -1.24 -12.30 11.76
CA LEU A 193 -0.10 -13.20 11.78
C LEU A 193 0.77 -12.95 13.02
N VAL A 194 0.14 -12.69 14.16
CA VAL A 194 0.83 -12.45 15.43
C VAL A 194 1.79 -13.60 15.75
N ASN A 195 3.05 -13.26 16.05
CA ASN A 195 4.16 -14.20 16.29
C ASN A 195 4.52 -15.09 15.10
N ILE A 196 4.26 -14.65 13.87
CA ILE A 196 4.78 -15.33 12.68
C ILE A 196 6.28 -15.63 12.83
N PRO A 197 6.76 -16.86 12.55
CA PRO A 197 8.13 -17.26 12.86
C PRO A 197 9.18 -16.74 11.86
N ILE A 198 8.75 -16.15 10.74
CA ILE A 198 9.62 -15.53 9.74
C ILE A 198 9.31 -14.04 9.62
N PRO A 199 10.31 -13.19 9.34
CA PRO A 199 10.07 -11.77 9.12
C PRO A 199 9.43 -11.52 7.74
N VAL A 200 8.55 -10.51 7.71
CA VAL A 200 7.88 -10.03 6.49
C VAL A 200 8.13 -8.53 6.35
N ALA A 201 8.59 -8.10 5.18
CA ALA A 201 8.84 -6.71 4.85
C ALA A 201 7.91 -6.23 3.73
N LEU A 202 7.00 -5.32 4.04
CA LEU A 202 6.27 -4.56 3.03
C LEU A 202 7.18 -3.46 2.48
N VAL A 203 7.20 -3.33 1.16
CA VAL A 203 8.10 -2.40 0.46
C VAL A 203 7.35 -1.74 -0.71
N GLY A 204 7.67 -0.48 -0.98
CA GLY A 204 7.14 0.27 -2.12
C GLY A 204 8.10 1.34 -2.61
N SER A 205 7.60 2.25 -3.45
CA SER A 205 8.35 3.40 -3.94
C SER A 205 7.44 4.62 -4.06
N GLN A 206 7.95 5.79 -3.68
CA GLN A 206 7.30 7.10 -3.82
C GLN A 206 7.56 7.73 -5.19
N ARG A 207 8.61 7.28 -5.87
CA ARG A 207 8.95 7.62 -7.25
C ARG A 207 8.82 6.36 -8.07
N SER A 208 8.06 6.44 -9.17
CA SER A 208 7.85 5.31 -10.05
C SER A 208 9.17 4.69 -10.49
N SER A 209 9.22 3.35 -10.55
CA SER A 209 10.46 2.56 -10.70
C SER A 209 11.17 2.79 -12.03
N ASP A 210 10.46 3.31 -13.01
CA ASP A 210 10.98 3.63 -14.33
C ASP A 210 11.91 4.84 -14.34
N ARG A 211 11.84 5.67 -13.29
CA ARG A 211 12.65 6.88 -13.20
C ARG A 211 14.03 6.53 -12.64
N PRO A 212 15.12 7.08 -13.21
CA PRO A 212 16.47 6.92 -12.64
C PRO A 212 16.59 7.39 -11.19
N SER A 213 15.75 8.35 -10.80
CA SER A 213 15.66 8.86 -9.43
C SER A 213 14.69 8.05 -8.55
N SER A 214 14.35 6.81 -8.91
CA SER A 214 13.43 6.00 -8.12
C SER A 214 14.07 5.57 -6.80
N ASP A 215 13.25 5.54 -5.75
CA ASP A 215 13.57 4.95 -4.46
C ASP A 215 13.35 3.42 -4.43
N ALA A 216 12.79 2.83 -5.49
CA ALA A 216 12.46 1.41 -5.56
C ALA A 216 13.64 0.48 -5.29
N ALA A 217 14.77 0.72 -5.95
CA ALA A 217 15.95 -0.16 -5.85
C ALA A 217 16.50 -0.19 -4.41
N LEU A 218 16.73 0.97 -3.80
CA LEU A 218 17.29 1.03 -2.45
C LEU A 218 16.34 0.48 -1.39
N ASN A 219 15.03 0.74 -1.50
CA ASN A 219 14.04 0.14 -0.59
C ASN A 219 14.04 -1.39 -0.69
N LEU A 220 14.10 -1.93 -1.91
CA LEU A 220 14.08 -3.38 -2.13
C LEU A 220 15.38 -4.07 -1.68
N ILE A 221 16.54 -3.47 -1.98
CA ILE A 221 17.85 -3.94 -1.50
C ILE A 221 17.89 -3.96 0.02
N SER A 222 17.43 -2.88 0.65
CA SER A 222 17.37 -2.76 2.10
C SER A 222 16.41 -3.76 2.74
N ALA A 223 15.25 -4.02 2.12
CA ALA A 223 14.32 -5.06 2.58
C ALA A 223 14.95 -6.45 2.50
N ALA A 224 15.63 -6.79 1.41
CA ALA A 224 16.33 -8.07 1.27
C ALA A 224 17.44 -8.23 2.32
N LYS A 225 18.29 -7.21 2.51
CA LYS A 225 19.34 -7.20 3.54
C LYS A 225 18.76 -7.37 4.94
N PHE A 226 17.71 -6.61 5.26
CA PHE A 226 17.01 -6.71 6.53
C PHE A 226 16.56 -8.15 6.84
N LEU A 227 15.86 -8.79 5.90
CA LEU A 227 15.35 -10.15 6.07
C LEU A 227 16.45 -11.22 6.17
N VAL A 228 17.59 -11.01 5.49
CA VAL A 228 18.69 -11.97 5.49
C VAL A 228 19.63 -11.81 6.68
N GLU A 229 19.91 -10.59 7.12
CA GLU A 229 20.96 -10.34 8.11
C GLU A 229 20.40 -10.19 9.54
N CYS A 230 19.12 -9.84 9.70
CA CYS A 230 18.51 -9.69 11.02
C CYS A 230 17.84 -10.97 11.50
N ASP A 231 18.21 -11.41 12.70
CA ASP A 231 17.46 -12.43 13.43
C ASP A 231 16.26 -11.79 14.11
N THR A 232 15.14 -11.73 13.38
CA THR A 232 13.91 -11.09 13.85
C THR A 232 12.69 -11.72 13.19
N THR A 233 11.51 -11.40 13.72
CA THR A 233 10.23 -11.92 13.26
C THR A 233 9.17 -10.83 13.31
N GLY A 234 8.07 -11.02 12.59
CA GLY A 234 6.97 -10.06 12.55
C GLY A 234 6.89 -9.30 11.23
N ILE A 235 6.05 -8.27 11.23
CA ILE A 235 5.68 -7.51 10.02
C ILE A 235 6.29 -6.11 10.11
N TYR A 236 6.96 -5.71 9.03
CA TYR A 236 7.67 -4.44 8.92
C TYR A 236 7.29 -3.70 7.65
N VAL A 237 7.40 -2.38 7.68
CA VAL A 237 7.44 -1.54 6.47
C VAL A 237 8.86 -1.05 6.28
N VAL A 238 9.43 -1.25 5.09
CA VAL A 238 10.81 -0.89 4.76
C VAL A 238 10.81 0.19 3.68
N MET A 239 11.13 1.43 4.07
CA MET A 239 11.09 2.61 3.20
C MET A 239 12.21 3.59 3.60
N HIS A 240 12.65 4.45 2.69
CA HIS A 240 13.60 5.54 2.99
C HIS A 240 13.31 6.27 4.30
N ASN A 241 14.34 6.48 5.12
CA ASN A 241 14.21 7.27 6.36
C ASN A 241 14.48 8.76 6.11
N THR A 242 15.32 9.06 5.11
CA THR A 242 15.69 10.43 4.72
C THR A 242 15.27 10.69 3.27
N THR A 243 15.43 11.94 2.81
CA THR A 243 15.24 12.26 1.39
C THR A 243 16.40 11.78 0.51
N SER A 244 17.50 11.33 1.12
CA SER A 244 18.74 10.92 0.48
C SER A 244 18.82 9.40 0.36
N ASP A 245 19.68 8.91 -0.52
CA ASP A 245 19.88 7.47 -0.77
C ASP A 245 20.90 6.84 0.19
N ASP A 246 20.97 7.33 1.43
CA ASP A 246 21.94 6.89 2.44
C ASP A 246 21.31 6.06 3.58
N GLU A 247 19.99 6.17 3.76
CA GLU A 247 19.32 5.63 4.95
C GLU A 247 17.90 5.13 4.68
N VAL A 248 17.63 3.87 5.05
CA VAL A 248 16.32 3.22 4.98
C VAL A 248 15.90 2.79 6.38
N ALA A 249 14.63 3.00 6.73
CA ALA A 249 14.06 2.59 8.00
C ALA A 249 13.21 1.32 7.84
N CYS A 250 13.33 0.42 8.81
CA CYS A 250 12.42 -0.70 9.00
C CYS A 250 11.47 -0.36 10.16
N HIS A 251 10.24 0.02 9.84
CA HIS A 251 9.22 0.42 10.81
C HIS A 251 8.41 -0.80 11.28
N TRP A 252 7.96 -0.81 12.54
CA TRP A 252 6.99 -1.79 13.02
C TRP A 252 5.67 -1.62 12.27
N GLY A 253 5.07 -2.73 11.80
CA GLY A 253 3.86 -2.68 10.96
C GLY A 253 2.66 -1.97 11.58
N THR A 254 2.56 -1.93 12.91
CA THR A 254 1.48 -1.27 13.66
C THR A 254 1.79 0.16 14.10
N ARG A 255 3.04 0.60 13.97
CA ARG A 255 3.54 1.91 14.45
C ARG A 255 4.03 2.81 13.32
N VAL A 256 3.66 2.52 12.07
CA VAL A 256 4.10 3.26 10.89
C VAL A 256 2.96 4.05 10.27
N ARG A 257 3.23 5.29 9.84
CA ARG A 257 2.27 6.13 9.13
C ARG A 257 2.90 6.87 7.96
N LYS A 258 2.20 6.95 6.82
CA LYS A 258 2.53 7.79 5.67
C LYS A 258 2.11 9.23 5.98
N ASN A 259 3.06 10.04 6.42
CA ASN A 259 2.87 11.42 6.83
C ASN A 259 3.17 12.45 5.73
N HIS A 260 3.64 12.00 4.56
CA HIS A 260 3.82 12.86 3.40
C HIS A 260 3.23 12.24 2.15
N THR A 261 2.67 13.09 1.28
CA THR A 261 2.04 12.67 0.02
C THR A 261 3.01 12.28 -1.09
N SER A 262 4.33 12.46 -0.91
CA SER A 262 5.28 12.36 -2.03
C SER A 262 6.77 12.31 -1.70
N LYS A 263 7.23 12.71 -0.50
CA LYS A 263 8.66 12.58 -0.15
C LYS A 263 9.03 11.11 -0.04
N ARG A 264 10.30 10.77 -0.33
CA ARG A 264 10.82 9.40 -0.16
C ARG A 264 10.67 8.92 1.29
N ASN A 265 10.98 9.79 2.26
CA ASN A 265 10.74 9.56 3.68
C ASN A 265 9.31 9.88 4.14
N ALA A 266 8.32 9.49 3.33
CA ALA A 266 6.92 9.70 3.68
C ALA A 266 6.48 8.86 4.88
N PHE A 267 7.06 7.67 5.07
CA PHE A 267 6.72 6.78 6.16
C PHE A 267 7.53 7.11 7.41
N GLN A 268 6.85 7.22 8.54
CA GLN A 268 7.44 7.58 9.83
C GLN A 268 6.93 6.63 10.90
N THR A 269 7.80 6.27 11.83
CA THR A 269 7.37 5.59 13.06
C THR A 269 6.71 6.61 13.97
N ILE A 270 5.53 6.27 14.49
CA ILE A 270 4.79 7.08 15.45
C ILE A 270 5.03 6.56 16.87
N GLY A 271 5.20 7.47 17.83
CA GLY A 271 5.41 7.12 19.24
C GLY A 271 6.73 6.42 19.52
N GLY A 272 7.77 6.66 18.70
CA GLY A 272 9.11 6.10 18.92
C GLY A 272 10.00 6.13 17.67
N SER A 273 11.06 5.31 17.70
CA SER A 273 12.02 5.16 16.60
C SER A 273 11.69 3.93 15.72
N PRO A 274 12.10 3.90 14.43
CA PRO A 274 12.08 2.69 13.62
C PRO A 274 12.71 1.49 14.33
N ALA A 275 12.26 0.27 14.04
CA ALA A 275 12.81 -0.94 14.64
C ALA A 275 14.29 -1.13 14.27
N PHE A 276 14.61 -0.86 13.01
CA PHE A 276 15.96 -0.89 12.47
C PHE A 276 16.17 0.29 11.53
N ILE A 277 17.43 0.71 11.41
CA ILE A 277 17.89 1.68 10.42
C ILE A 277 19.02 1.03 9.64
N ILE A 278 18.92 1.02 8.32
CA ILE A 278 19.97 0.57 7.41
C ILE A 278 20.65 1.81 6.87
N LYS A 279 21.91 2.03 7.26
CA LYS A 279 22.69 3.20 6.88
C LYS A 279 24.07 2.78 6.42
N ASN A 280 24.47 3.19 5.21
CA ASN A 280 25.79 2.85 4.63
C ASN A 280 26.13 1.36 4.78
N ASP A 281 25.19 0.48 4.39
CA ASP A 281 25.29 -0.99 4.50
C ASP A 281 25.40 -1.56 5.92
N LYS A 282 25.18 -0.76 6.97
CA LYS A 282 25.13 -1.23 8.36
C LYS A 282 23.70 -1.21 8.88
N ILE A 283 23.31 -2.31 9.52
CA ILE A 283 22.02 -2.42 10.18
C ILE A 283 22.17 -2.01 11.64
N ILE A 284 21.47 -0.95 12.03
CA ILE A 284 21.41 -0.41 13.38
C ILE A 284 20.09 -0.84 13.98
N LYS A 285 20.13 -1.71 15.00
CA LYS A 285 18.95 -2.15 15.75
C LYS A 285 18.61 -1.14 16.85
N ASN A 286 17.39 -0.62 16.86
CA ASN A 286 16.92 0.23 17.94
C ASN A 286 16.29 -0.65 19.04
N GLN A 287 17.00 -0.80 20.17
CA GLN A 287 16.67 -1.74 21.26
C GLN A 287 15.48 -1.35 22.15
N GLN A 288 14.60 -0.42 21.74
CA GLN A 288 13.58 0.12 22.65
C GLN A 288 12.30 -0.73 22.79
N PHE A 289 11.99 -1.61 21.83
CA PHE A 289 10.74 -2.39 21.86
C PHE A 289 11.02 -3.90 21.78
N ASN A 290 10.59 -4.64 22.82
CA ASN A 290 10.54 -6.10 22.79
C ASN A 290 9.24 -6.56 22.09
N TYR A 291 9.28 -6.67 20.76
CA TYR A 291 8.15 -7.15 19.96
C TYR A 291 7.80 -8.63 20.22
N VAL A 292 8.79 -9.43 20.65
CA VAL A 292 8.61 -10.86 20.84
C VAL A 292 7.92 -11.14 22.18
N ARG A 293 6.60 -11.26 22.15
CA ARG A 293 5.86 -11.94 23.21
C ARG A 293 5.96 -13.44 22.91
N LYS A 294 6.52 -14.24 23.84
CA LYS A 294 6.59 -15.71 23.73
C LYS A 294 5.17 -16.31 23.75
N ARG A 295 4.42 -16.20 22.66
CA ARG A 295 3.15 -16.92 22.46
C ARG A 295 3.26 -17.77 21.21
N GLU A 296 2.48 -18.82 21.19
CA GLU A 296 2.35 -19.70 20.04
C GLU A 296 1.84 -18.93 18.81
N TYR A 297 2.34 -19.30 17.63
CA TYR A 297 1.85 -18.76 16.38
C TYR A 297 0.51 -19.39 16.02
N VAL A 298 -0.56 -18.60 16.08
CA VAL A 298 -1.91 -19.01 15.68
C VAL A 298 -2.51 -17.92 14.80
N PRO A 299 -2.59 -18.14 13.47
CA PRO A 299 -3.08 -17.11 12.55
C PRO A 299 -4.58 -16.86 12.75
N LYS A 300 -4.96 -15.59 12.82
CA LYS A 300 -6.35 -15.11 12.93
C LYS A 300 -6.65 -14.16 11.78
N ILE A 301 -7.00 -14.70 10.63
CA ILE A 301 -7.05 -13.96 9.34
C ILE A 301 -8.44 -13.38 8.99
N ASN A 302 -9.39 -13.41 9.92
CA ASN A 302 -10.74 -12.87 9.69
C ASN A 302 -10.80 -11.38 10.00
N PHE A 303 -11.54 -10.64 9.17
CA PHE A 303 -11.81 -9.22 9.33
C PHE A 303 -13.29 -8.96 9.08
N ASP A 304 -13.90 -8.11 9.90
CA ASP A 304 -15.28 -7.67 9.73
C ASP A 304 -15.30 -6.15 9.52
N THR A 305 -15.86 -5.71 8.40
CA THR A 305 -15.82 -4.32 7.94
C THR A 305 -16.89 -3.43 8.56
N ARG A 306 -17.74 -3.97 9.46
CA ARG A 306 -18.78 -3.24 10.19
C ARG A 306 -18.20 -2.35 11.31
N VAL A 307 -17.14 -1.62 11.00
CA VAL A 307 -16.40 -0.69 11.88
C VAL A 307 -16.28 0.66 11.17
N ALA A 308 -16.65 1.73 11.86
CA ALA A 308 -16.54 3.09 11.33
C ALA A 308 -15.34 3.81 11.94
N LEU A 309 -14.59 4.56 11.12
CA LEU A 309 -13.63 5.57 11.58
C LEU A 309 -14.28 6.95 11.46
N VAL A 310 -14.46 7.64 12.59
CA VAL A 310 -15.15 8.93 12.65
C VAL A 310 -14.18 10.00 13.11
N LYS A 311 -13.74 10.84 12.16
CA LYS A 311 -12.94 12.02 12.46
C LYS A 311 -13.80 13.14 12.98
N TYR A 312 -13.56 13.55 14.22
CA TYR A 312 -14.27 14.67 14.82
C TYR A 312 -13.76 16.01 14.26
N TYR A 313 -14.65 16.98 14.10
CA TYR A 313 -14.28 18.38 13.86
C TYR A 313 -15.36 19.27 14.46
N PRO A 314 -15.07 20.56 14.76
CA PRO A 314 -16.06 21.49 15.28
C PRO A 314 -17.27 21.59 14.32
N GLY A 315 -18.45 21.23 14.80
CA GLY A 315 -19.67 21.24 13.99
C GLY A 315 -19.96 19.93 13.25
N LEU A 316 -19.26 18.83 13.52
CA LEU A 316 -19.64 17.51 13.02
C LEU A 316 -21.11 17.21 13.36
N ASP A 317 -21.92 16.89 12.34
CA ASP A 317 -23.32 16.50 12.54
C ASP A 317 -23.39 15.19 13.32
N SER A 318 -24.00 15.25 14.50
CA SER A 318 -24.18 14.11 15.40
C SER A 318 -24.98 12.98 14.77
N ASN A 319 -25.82 13.24 13.76
CA ASN A 319 -26.62 12.22 13.09
C ASN A 319 -25.77 11.17 12.37
N ILE A 320 -24.49 11.45 12.08
CA ILE A 320 -23.57 10.44 11.54
C ILE A 320 -23.52 9.19 12.40
N ILE A 321 -23.61 9.33 13.73
CA ILE A 321 -23.63 8.19 14.66
C ILE A 321 -24.93 7.40 14.50
N ASN A 322 -26.07 8.06 14.30
CA ASN A 322 -27.34 7.36 14.07
C ASN A 322 -27.31 6.58 12.77
N TYR A 323 -26.78 7.16 11.68
CA TYR A 323 -26.61 6.45 10.41
C TYR A 323 -25.72 5.21 10.56
N ILE A 324 -24.63 5.31 11.33
CA ILE A 324 -23.74 4.17 11.63
C ILE A 324 -24.51 3.07 12.39
N ILE A 325 -25.30 3.43 13.40
CA ILE A 325 -26.13 2.48 14.16
C ILE A 325 -27.15 1.80 13.24
N GLU A 326 -27.88 2.57 12.43
CA GLU A 326 -28.95 2.10 11.55
C GLU A 326 -28.41 1.21 10.42
N ALA A 327 -27.22 1.52 9.90
CA ALA A 327 -26.52 0.68 8.92
C ALA A 327 -25.98 -0.64 9.50
N GLY A 328 -26.12 -0.87 10.82
CA GLY A 328 -25.79 -2.14 11.45
C GLY A 328 -24.31 -2.32 11.82
N TYR A 329 -23.55 -1.22 11.90
CA TYR A 329 -22.17 -1.24 12.39
C TYR A 329 -22.09 -1.76 13.83
N LYS A 330 -20.96 -2.36 14.16
CA LYS A 330 -20.69 -2.97 15.48
C LYS A 330 -19.66 -2.20 16.29
N ALA A 331 -18.88 -1.34 15.64
CA ALA A 331 -17.88 -0.55 16.32
C ALA A 331 -17.68 0.83 15.69
N ILE A 332 -17.28 1.79 16.51
CA ILE A 332 -16.88 3.15 16.13
C ILE A 332 -15.51 3.43 16.72
N ILE A 333 -14.56 3.83 15.89
CA ILE A 333 -13.28 4.40 16.29
C ILE A 333 -13.37 5.90 16.05
N PHE A 334 -13.29 6.69 17.12
CA PHE A 334 -13.27 8.14 17.04
C PHE A 334 -11.84 8.65 16.92
N GLU A 335 -11.56 9.42 15.86
CA GLU A 335 -10.36 10.26 15.78
C GLU A 335 -10.71 11.62 16.42
N GLY A 336 -10.61 11.65 17.76
CA GLY A 336 -10.97 12.80 18.59
C GLY A 336 -9.88 13.87 18.65
N THR A 337 -10.16 14.99 19.32
CA THR A 337 -9.18 16.08 19.46
C THR A 337 -8.29 15.89 20.69
N GLY A 338 -7.03 16.34 20.60
CA GLY A 338 -6.11 16.44 21.75
C GLY A 338 -5.98 15.12 22.52
N LEU A 339 -6.32 15.15 23.81
CA LEU A 339 -6.25 13.97 24.70
C LEU A 339 -7.42 12.97 24.53
N GLY A 340 -8.21 13.07 23.46
CA GLY A 340 -9.34 12.19 23.16
C GLY A 340 -10.67 12.81 23.52
N HIS A 341 -11.09 13.83 22.77
CA HIS A 341 -12.35 14.54 23.00
C HIS A 341 -13.22 14.61 21.75
N ILE A 342 -14.53 14.72 21.98
CA ILE A 342 -15.56 15.11 21.01
C ILE A 342 -16.51 16.11 21.68
N GLY A 343 -17.23 16.89 20.89
CA GLY A 343 -18.17 17.91 21.40
C GLY A 343 -19.39 17.32 22.08
N LYS A 344 -19.95 18.07 23.04
CA LYS A 344 -21.17 17.71 23.78
C LYS A 344 -22.37 17.43 22.87
N THR A 345 -22.41 18.03 21.67
CA THR A 345 -23.43 17.78 20.65
C THR A 345 -23.49 16.30 20.21
N MET A 346 -22.43 15.52 20.42
CA MET A 346 -22.39 14.10 20.06
C MET A 346 -22.94 13.18 21.17
N TYR A 347 -23.05 13.67 22.41
CA TYR A 347 -23.18 12.81 23.60
C TYR A 347 -24.45 11.97 23.58
N ASP A 348 -25.57 12.54 23.16
CA ASP A 348 -26.84 11.81 23.09
C ASP A 348 -26.77 10.63 22.12
N ASN A 349 -26.13 10.81 20.95
CA ASN A 349 -26.00 9.73 19.97
C ASN A 349 -24.91 8.72 20.36
N VAL A 350 -23.85 9.14 21.06
CA VAL A 350 -22.88 8.21 21.69
C VAL A 350 -23.57 7.34 22.75
N ALA A 351 -24.41 7.94 23.60
CA ALA A 351 -25.18 7.20 24.58
C ALA A 351 -26.16 6.21 23.93
N LYS A 352 -26.75 6.56 22.78
CA LYS A 352 -27.54 5.62 21.96
C LYS A 352 -26.69 4.47 21.41
N ALA A 353 -25.49 4.75 20.89
CA ALA A 353 -24.56 3.73 20.40
C ALA A 353 -24.19 2.72 21.51
N LYS A 354 -23.91 3.22 22.73
CA LYS A 354 -23.70 2.37 23.92
C LYS A 354 -24.90 1.45 24.19
N LYS A 355 -26.11 2.00 24.21
CA LYS A 355 -27.36 1.23 24.44
C LYS A 355 -27.61 0.17 23.37
N LYS A 356 -27.15 0.40 22.14
CA LYS A 356 -27.21 -0.56 21.02
C LYS A 356 -26.06 -1.57 21.02
N GLY A 357 -25.15 -1.48 21.99
CA GLY A 357 -24.06 -2.43 22.17
C GLY A 357 -22.91 -2.25 21.19
N LEU A 358 -22.70 -1.05 20.64
CA LEU A 358 -21.53 -0.80 19.79
C LEU A 358 -20.28 -0.67 20.66
N PHE A 359 -19.17 -1.25 20.21
CA PHE A 359 -17.85 -0.92 20.76
C PHE A 359 -17.49 0.52 20.34
N MET A 360 -17.00 1.33 21.26
CA MET A 360 -16.57 2.70 20.96
C MET A 360 -15.14 2.92 21.47
N GLY A 361 -14.20 3.13 20.55
CA GLY A 361 -12.80 3.43 20.85
C GLY A 361 -12.46 4.90 20.58
N MET A 362 -11.53 5.47 21.34
CA MET A 362 -11.02 6.83 21.16
C MET A 362 -9.53 6.82 20.81
N THR A 363 -9.20 7.40 19.67
CA THR A 363 -7.85 7.81 19.26
C THR A 363 -7.79 9.33 19.13
N SER A 364 -6.65 9.87 18.68
CA SER A 364 -6.46 11.32 18.52
C SER A 364 -6.14 11.69 17.07
N GLN A 365 -6.55 12.88 16.66
CA GLN A 365 -6.12 13.55 15.43
C GLN A 365 -4.66 13.99 15.50
N CYS A 366 -4.12 14.15 16.71
CA CYS A 366 -2.70 14.42 16.90
C CYS A 366 -1.92 13.20 16.38
N ILE A 367 -0.93 13.46 15.51
CA ILE A 367 -0.13 12.42 14.87
C ILE A 367 0.58 11.55 15.92
N ASP A 368 1.06 12.17 16.99
CA ASP A 368 1.74 11.52 18.10
C ASP A 368 1.15 11.98 19.44
N GLY A 369 1.30 11.13 20.45
CA GLY A 369 0.77 11.33 21.80
C GLY A 369 -0.25 10.27 22.21
N MET A 370 -0.51 10.25 23.52
CA MET A 370 -1.39 9.26 24.16
C MET A 370 -2.70 9.90 24.60
N VAL A 371 -3.83 9.27 24.26
CA VAL A 371 -5.15 9.64 24.75
C VAL A 371 -5.20 9.50 26.28
N ARG A 372 -5.70 10.55 26.95
CA ARG A 372 -5.80 10.67 28.42
C ARG A 372 -7.12 11.33 28.80
N MET A 373 -8.21 10.59 28.59
CA MET A 373 -9.59 11.06 28.82
C MET A 373 -9.93 11.34 30.30
N THR A 374 -9.08 10.96 31.25
CA THR A 374 -9.31 11.20 32.68
C THR A 374 -8.96 12.64 33.12
N VAL A 375 -8.20 13.38 32.31
CA VAL A 375 -7.69 14.73 32.66
C VAL A 375 -8.83 15.75 32.71
N TYR A 376 -9.65 15.82 31.66
CA TYR A 376 -10.74 16.80 31.54
C TYR A 376 -12.11 16.17 31.82
N GLU A 377 -13.05 16.99 32.30
CA GLU A 377 -14.43 16.57 32.56
C GLU A 377 -15.09 15.96 31.33
N SER A 378 -14.94 16.60 30.17
CA SER A 378 -15.46 16.11 28.89
C SER A 378 -14.95 14.71 28.52
N GLY A 379 -13.72 14.36 28.90
CA GLY A 379 -13.20 13.01 28.69
C GLY A 379 -13.81 12.00 29.66
N ARG A 380 -14.00 12.38 30.93
CA ARG A 380 -14.66 11.53 31.94
C ARG A 380 -16.13 11.25 31.59
N ASP A 381 -16.83 12.21 31.03
CA ASP A 381 -18.19 12.01 30.50
C ASP A 381 -18.22 10.95 29.39
N LEU A 382 -17.26 11.01 28.46
CA LEU A 382 -17.15 10.04 27.37
C LEU A 382 -16.80 8.63 27.87
N LEU A 383 -15.96 8.51 28.90
CA LEU A 383 -15.72 7.23 29.60
C LEU A 383 -17.02 6.69 30.20
N ASN A 384 -17.84 7.54 30.84
CA ASN A 384 -19.15 7.15 31.36
C ASN A 384 -20.11 6.70 30.24
N PHE A 385 -20.02 7.30 29.05
CA PHE A 385 -20.73 6.85 27.86
C PHE A 385 -20.15 5.58 27.21
N GLY A 386 -19.14 4.96 27.82
CA GLY A 386 -18.59 3.69 27.37
C GLY A 386 -17.59 3.81 26.21
N ILE A 387 -17.07 5.01 25.95
CA ILE A 387 -15.93 5.16 25.05
C ILE A 387 -14.66 4.70 25.75
N ILE A 388 -13.85 3.89 25.06
CA ILE A 388 -12.63 3.29 25.58
C ILE A 388 -11.42 4.02 24.99
N PRO A 389 -10.50 4.56 25.80
CA PRO A 389 -9.27 5.17 25.31
C PRO A 389 -8.35 4.09 24.72
N LEU A 390 -7.85 4.32 23.51
CA LEU A 390 -6.95 3.38 22.81
C LEU A 390 -5.48 3.83 22.89
N ALA A 391 -5.09 4.38 24.04
CA ALA A 391 -3.72 4.82 24.34
C ALA A 391 -3.13 5.72 23.23
N ASP A 392 -1.92 5.40 22.75
CA ASP A 392 -1.20 6.06 21.66
C ASP A 392 -1.31 5.26 20.34
N MET A 393 -2.36 4.47 20.17
CA MET A 393 -2.61 3.74 18.94
C MET A 393 -3.00 4.70 17.81
N ILE A 394 -2.34 4.56 16.66
CA ILE A 394 -2.62 5.32 15.44
C ILE A 394 -4.10 5.08 15.03
N PRO A 395 -4.89 6.11 14.65
CA PRO A 395 -6.30 5.95 14.27
C PRO A 395 -6.54 4.88 13.20
N GLU A 396 -5.69 4.87 12.18
CA GLU A 396 -5.71 3.90 11.08
C GLU A 396 -5.42 2.48 11.58
N THR A 397 -4.44 2.30 12.48
CA THR A 397 -4.15 1.01 13.13
C THR A 397 -5.33 0.57 14.01
N ALA A 398 -5.97 1.49 14.74
CA ALA A 398 -7.13 1.19 15.57
C ALA A 398 -8.35 0.75 14.77
N LEU A 399 -8.58 1.35 13.60
CA LEU A 399 -9.60 0.89 12.66
C LEU A 399 -9.35 -0.56 12.24
N VAL A 400 -8.13 -0.86 11.80
CA VAL A 400 -7.74 -2.21 11.35
C VAL A 400 -7.84 -3.22 12.49
N LYS A 401 -7.36 -2.86 13.68
CA LYS A 401 -7.45 -3.71 14.88
C LYS A 401 -8.90 -4.00 15.23
N ALA A 402 -9.79 -3.01 15.13
CA ALA A 402 -11.20 -3.20 15.42
C ALA A 402 -11.89 -4.12 14.39
N MET A 403 -11.55 -4.00 13.10
CA MET A 403 -12.03 -4.94 12.07
C MET A 403 -11.58 -6.38 12.35
N TRP A 404 -10.31 -6.53 12.72
CA TRP A 404 -9.73 -7.83 13.09
C TRP A 404 -10.35 -8.40 14.38
N ALA A 405 -10.45 -7.58 15.44
CA ALA A 405 -11.02 -8.00 16.72
C ALA A 405 -12.47 -8.43 16.55
N LEU A 406 -13.27 -7.67 15.79
CA LEU A 406 -14.66 -8.02 15.48
C LEU A 406 -14.76 -9.32 14.68
N GLY A 407 -13.90 -9.52 13.67
CA GLY A 407 -13.87 -10.74 12.86
C GLY A 407 -13.42 -12.00 13.62
N ASN A 408 -12.81 -11.84 14.80
CA ASN A 408 -12.28 -12.93 15.62
C ASN A 408 -12.88 -12.99 17.03
N SER A 409 -14.02 -12.31 17.26
CA SER A 409 -14.74 -12.31 18.54
C SER A 409 -16.17 -12.82 18.36
N LYS A 410 -16.73 -13.44 19.40
CA LYS A 410 -18.13 -13.89 19.43
C LYS A 410 -19.09 -12.78 19.86
N ASN A 411 -18.59 -11.80 20.62
CA ASN A 411 -19.36 -10.70 21.16
C ASN A 411 -18.48 -9.45 21.39
N VAL A 412 -19.13 -8.37 21.80
CA VAL A 412 -18.50 -7.05 21.98
C VAL A 412 -17.55 -7.04 23.18
N GLN A 413 -17.80 -7.85 24.20
CA GLN A 413 -16.92 -7.96 25.38
C GLN A 413 -15.58 -8.63 25.03
N GLU A 414 -15.61 -9.67 24.21
CA GLU A 414 -14.40 -10.32 23.68
C GLU A 414 -13.64 -9.36 22.75
N MET A 415 -14.35 -8.63 21.88
CA MET A 415 -13.76 -7.59 21.05
C MET A 415 -13.08 -6.51 21.89
N GLU A 416 -13.75 -6.02 22.95
CA GLU A 416 -13.18 -5.02 23.87
C GLU A 416 -11.90 -5.54 24.53
N THR A 417 -11.87 -6.82 24.91
CA THR A 417 -10.68 -7.44 25.49
C THR A 417 -9.52 -7.41 24.49
N LEU A 418 -9.75 -7.82 23.24
CA LEU A 418 -8.74 -7.77 22.17
C LEU A 418 -8.29 -6.34 21.88
N MET A 419 -9.21 -5.37 21.88
CA MET A 419 -8.88 -3.96 21.62
C MET A 419 -7.99 -3.36 22.70
N LYS A 420 -8.17 -3.75 23.97
CA LYS A 420 -7.35 -3.30 25.11
C LYS A 420 -6.04 -4.06 25.29
N GLU A 421 -5.93 -5.26 24.73
CA GLU A 421 -4.71 -6.05 24.81
C GLU A 421 -3.67 -5.54 23.81
N ASN A 422 -2.41 -5.36 24.23
CA ASN A 422 -1.31 -5.07 23.33
C ASN A 422 -0.91 -6.36 22.58
N ILE A 423 -1.21 -6.45 21.28
CA ILE A 423 -1.15 -7.71 20.53
C ILE A 423 0.09 -7.78 19.63
N ALA A 424 0.39 -6.69 18.93
CA ALA A 424 1.47 -6.57 17.96
C ALA A 424 2.20 -5.23 18.12
N SER A 425 2.41 -4.82 19.38
CA SER A 425 3.13 -3.59 19.75
C SER A 425 2.51 -2.32 19.18
N GLU A 426 1.19 -2.28 19.05
CA GLU A 426 0.46 -1.17 18.43
C GLU A 426 0.31 0.07 19.33
N PHE A 427 0.53 -0.08 20.63
CA PHE A 427 0.62 1.01 21.60
C PHE A 427 1.68 0.72 22.67
N SER A 428 2.08 1.79 23.37
CA SER A 428 3.04 1.74 24.48
C SER A 428 2.35 1.31 25.78
N ASP A 429 3.08 0.57 26.62
CA ASP A 429 2.56 0.11 27.93
C ASP A 429 2.29 1.25 28.93
#